data_AF-A0A7X6IAL7-F1
#
_entry.id   AF-A0A7X6IAL7-F1
#
_cell.length_a   1.000
_cell.length_b   1.000
_cell.length_c   1.000
_cell.angle_alpha   90.00
_cell.angle_beta   90.00
_cell.angle_gamma   90.00
#
_symmetry.space_group_name_H-M   'P 1'
#
loop_
_entity.id
_entity.type
_entity.pdbx_description
1 polymer ?
#
loop_
_entity_poly.entity_id
_entity_poly.type
_entity_poly.pdbx_seq_one_letter_code
_entity_poly.pdbx_strand_id
1 'polypeptide(L)'
;MKEENLNEESDPISPSRRSFIQMAGALLPIFLANPFNLFRSLTSPDGELRPVPRPKPNRFVQDGKALVGVVGGENIDRMVREAVDLIGGIDRLDLKGKTVLVKPNVVSHNPPPATTNPEVVRSVVKLLYEGGAGKVIVGDMSGVIRLPTRKNLKETGIEAAAREAGAEVIDFDDAEWIEVKPPQAQLSGKIYVARPVYEADLLVNVPVVKTHQSATYSICLKNLVGVTHPRNRPYRVNPARWEEVVAEMNLAAHPDLNIVDATTIMVAGGPQEGPAEKTNMIFASGDRIAADVVGLGLIKHFNRWKGVGEISVWAQRQIRYAQTIGLGVKEAASMKMIAKRLEGDEAVFSALIAKIESALAEGPGKDKPPSP
;
A
#
# COMPACT_ATOMS: atom_id res chain seq x y z
N MET A 1 60.42 -4.08 -10.54
CA MET A 1 60.53 -4.35 -11.99
C MET A 1 59.95 -5.74 -12.23
N LYS A 2 58.74 -5.95 -12.73
CA LYS A 2 57.79 -5.13 -13.48
C LYS A 2 56.35 -5.46 -13.02
N GLU A 3 55.50 -4.44 -13.06
CA GLU A 3 54.02 -4.41 -13.17
C GLU A 3 53.51 -5.38 -14.27
N GLU A 4 52.26 -5.82 -14.45
CA GLU A 4 50.87 -5.41 -14.13
C GLU A 4 50.01 -6.58 -14.72
N ASN A 5 48.87 -7.06 -14.22
CA ASN A 5 47.53 -6.50 -14.41
C ASN A 5 46.51 -7.50 -13.83
N LEU A 6 45.66 -7.05 -12.91
CA LEU A 6 44.46 -7.76 -12.45
C LEU A 6 43.25 -6.95 -12.92
N ASN A 7 42.70 -7.31 -14.08
CA ASN A 7 41.39 -6.87 -14.55
C ASN A 7 40.60 -8.13 -14.92
N GLU A 8 39.78 -8.64 -14.00
CA GLU A 8 38.63 -9.47 -14.34
C GLU A 8 37.38 -8.62 -14.11
N GLU A 9 36.96 -7.93 -15.16
CA GLU A 9 35.58 -7.48 -15.30
C GLU A 9 34.69 -8.72 -15.41
N SER A 10 33.74 -8.87 -14.49
CA SER A 10 32.70 -9.89 -14.61
C SER A 10 31.59 -9.36 -15.51
N ASP A 11 31.45 -9.98 -16.68
CA ASP A 11 30.36 -9.72 -17.63
C ASP A 11 28.98 -9.91 -16.98
N PRO A 12 27.97 -9.08 -17.35
CA PRO A 12 26.61 -9.26 -16.88
C PRO A 12 26.00 -10.53 -17.48
N ILE A 13 25.50 -11.41 -16.60
CA ILE A 13 24.82 -12.66 -16.94
C ILE A 13 23.63 -12.37 -17.86
N SER A 14 23.83 -12.58 -19.17
CA SER A 14 22.72 -12.59 -20.13
C SER A 14 21.88 -13.85 -19.92
N PRO A 15 20.53 -13.76 -19.91
CA PRO A 15 19.70 -14.94 -19.77
C PRO A 15 19.90 -15.88 -20.97
N SER A 16 20.11 -17.16 -20.69
CA SER A 16 20.30 -18.16 -21.73
C SER A 16 19.11 -18.20 -22.71
N ARG A 17 19.36 -18.54 -23.98
CA ARG A 17 18.29 -18.68 -24.99
C ARG A 17 17.12 -19.58 -24.52
N ARG A 18 17.37 -20.53 -23.62
CA ARG A 18 16.34 -21.38 -23.00
C ARG A 18 15.43 -20.63 -22.02
N SER A 19 15.96 -19.73 -21.19
CA SER A 19 15.13 -18.93 -20.29
C SER A 19 14.32 -17.87 -21.05
N PHE A 20 14.85 -17.34 -22.14
CA PHE A 20 14.12 -16.45 -23.05
C PHE A 20 12.95 -17.16 -23.74
N ILE A 21 13.14 -18.39 -24.21
CA ILE A 21 12.10 -19.21 -24.85
C ILE A 21 11.03 -19.66 -23.83
N GLN A 22 11.41 -19.98 -22.59
CA GLN A 22 10.44 -20.31 -21.53
C GLN A 22 9.61 -19.08 -21.10
N MET A 23 10.24 -17.90 -21.03
CA MET A 23 9.56 -16.65 -20.72
C MET A 23 8.64 -16.19 -21.88
N ALA A 24 9.09 -16.34 -23.13
CA ALA A 24 8.27 -16.11 -24.32
C ALA A 24 7.12 -17.13 -24.45
N GLY A 25 7.38 -18.40 -24.10
CA GLY A 25 6.39 -19.48 -24.08
C GLY A 25 5.31 -19.33 -22.99
N ALA A 26 5.63 -18.68 -21.87
CA ALA A 26 4.65 -18.34 -20.83
C ALA A 26 3.77 -17.13 -21.21
N LEU A 27 4.25 -16.26 -22.12
CA LEU A 27 3.52 -15.09 -22.62
C LEU A 27 2.59 -15.41 -23.80
N LEU A 28 2.88 -16.47 -24.58
CA LEU A 28 2.12 -16.84 -25.77
C LEU A 28 0.65 -17.26 -25.50
N PRO A 29 0.33 -18.03 -24.43
CA PRO A 29 -1.06 -18.35 -24.09
C PRO A 29 -1.83 -17.12 -23.62
N ILE A 30 -1.15 -16.16 -22.98
CA ILE A 30 -1.72 -14.89 -22.53
C ILE A 30 -2.05 -13.99 -23.73
N PHE A 31 -1.18 -14.00 -24.75
CA PHE A 31 -1.41 -13.34 -26.05
C PHE A 31 -2.66 -13.87 -26.76
N LEU A 32 -2.87 -15.18 -26.73
CA LEU A 32 -4.00 -15.82 -27.41
C LEU A 32 -5.32 -15.69 -26.62
N ALA A 33 -5.26 -15.61 -25.29
CA ALA A 33 -6.45 -15.56 -24.45
C ALA A 33 -7.11 -14.18 -24.36
N ASN A 34 -6.36 -13.08 -24.48
CA ASN A 34 -6.93 -11.72 -24.37
C ASN A 34 -6.09 -10.61 -25.04
N PRO A 35 -5.92 -10.64 -26.38
CA PRO A 35 -5.04 -9.71 -27.11
C PRO A 35 -5.47 -8.24 -27.01
N PHE A 36 -6.78 -7.99 -26.79
CA PHE A 36 -7.35 -6.64 -26.76
C PHE A 36 -7.01 -5.89 -25.45
N ASN A 37 -7.06 -6.57 -24.30
CA ASN A 37 -6.71 -5.98 -23.01
C ASN A 37 -5.21 -5.68 -22.89
N LEU A 38 -4.35 -6.50 -23.51
CA LEU A 38 -2.92 -6.21 -23.58
C LEU A 38 -2.64 -4.97 -24.43
N PHE A 39 -3.30 -4.83 -25.60
CA PHE A 39 -3.15 -3.67 -26.48
C PHE A 39 -3.65 -2.36 -25.83
N ARG A 40 -4.79 -2.39 -25.12
CA ARG A 40 -5.26 -1.26 -24.30
C ARG A 40 -4.29 -0.91 -23.18
N SER A 41 -3.70 -1.90 -22.52
CA SER A 41 -2.67 -1.65 -21.51
C SER A 41 -1.44 -0.95 -22.09
N LEU A 42 -1.11 -1.18 -23.38
CA LEU A 42 0.09 -0.65 -24.03
C LEU A 42 -0.04 0.83 -24.43
N THR A 43 -1.25 1.32 -24.69
CA THR A 43 -1.51 2.72 -25.08
C THR A 43 -1.84 3.60 -23.87
N SER A 44 -1.62 4.92 -23.99
CA SER A 44 -2.16 5.86 -23.00
C SER A 44 -3.68 5.82 -23.09
N PRO A 45 -4.42 5.65 -21.98
CA PRO A 45 -5.87 5.76 -22.05
C PRO A 45 -6.23 7.21 -22.32
N ASP A 46 -7.37 7.42 -22.95
CA ASP A 46 -8.02 8.74 -22.90
C ASP A 46 -8.41 9.00 -21.45
N GLY A 47 -8.05 10.18 -20.95
CA GLY A 47 -8.38 10.58 -19.60
C GLY A 47 -8.73 12.06 -19.53
N GLU A 48 -9.81 12.37 -18.83
CA GLU A 48 -10.21 13.76 -18.59
C GLU A 48 -9.11 14.44 -17.77
N LEU A 49 -8.47 15.47 -18.34
CA LEU A 49 -7.44 16.23 -17.64
C LEU A 49 -8.09 17.02 -16.50
N ARG A 50 -7.65 16.76 -15.26
CA ARG A 50 -8.08 17.52 -14.09
C ARG A 50 -6.89 18.20 -13.40
N PRO A 51 -7.14 19.28 -12.63
CA PRO A 51 -6.14 19.84 -11.74
C PRO A 51 -5.64 18.78 -10.75
N VAL A 52 -4.37 18.88 -10.39
CA VAL A 52 -3.75 18.04 -9.36
C VAL A 52 -4.50 18.27 -8.05
N PRO A 53 -4.98 17.20 -7.37
CA PRO A 53 -5.68 17.35 -6.11
C PRO A 53 -4.75 17.97 -5.08
N ARG A 54 -5.25 18.91 -4.29
CA ARG A 54 -4.49 19.42 -3.15
C ARG A 54 -4.48 18.37 -2.04
N PRO A 55 -3.36 18.15 -1.34
CA PRO A 55 -3.35 17.36 -0.12
C PRO A 55 -4.40 17.90 0.87
N LYS A 56 -5.34 17.05 1.28
CA LYS A 56 -6.31 17.39 2.33
C LYS A 56 -5.55 17.47 3.67
N PRO A 57 -5.87 18.43 4.56
CA PRO A 57 -5.30 18.45 5.91
C PRO A 57 -5.61 17.15 6.66
N ASN A 58 -4.60 16.60 7.35
CA ASN A 58 -4.80 15.43 8.20
C ASN A 58 -5.71 15.81 9.38
N ARG A 59 -6.87 15.15 9.48
CA ARG A 59 -7.87 15.38 10.55
C ARG A 59 -7.51 14.67 11.86
N PHE A 60 -6.59 13.71 11.81
CA PHE A 60 -6.19 12.85 12.92
C PHE A 60 -4.85 13.30 13.49
N VAL A 61 -4.85 14.51 14.06
CA VAL A 61 -3.69 15.15 14.67
C VAL A 61 -3.97 15.57 16.11
N GLN A 62 -2.92 15.56 16.94
CA GLN A 62 -2.91 16.12 18.30
C GLN A 62 -1.60 16.89 18.48
N ASP A 63 -1.67 18.14 18.94
CA ASP A 63 -0.49 19.00 19.19
C ASP A 63 0.47 19.10 17.98
N GLY A 64 -0.11 19.16 16.77
CA GLY A 64 0.65 19.22 15.51
C GLY A 64 1.28 17.89 15.07
N LYS A 65 1.07 16.79 15.80
CA LYS A 65 1.59 15.45 15.48
C LYS A 65 0.52 14.58 14.85
N ALA A 66 0.87 13.83 13.81
CA ALA A 66 -0.01 12.81 13.23
C ALA A 66 -0.20 11.65 14.21
N LEU A 67 -1.45 11.25 14.44
CA LEU A 67 -1.78 10.13 15.33
C LEU A 67 -1.74 8.80 14.58
N VAL A 68 -1.20 7.78 15.23
CA VAL A 68 -1.28 6.38 14.79
C VAL A 68 -1.85 5.53 15.91
N GLY A 69 -3.08 5.05 15.75
CA GLY A 69 -3.72 4.10 16.65
C GLY A 69 -3.26 2.69 16.32
N VAL A 70 -2.77 1.94 17.30
CA VAL A 70 -2.27 0.57 17.14
C VAL A 70 -2.99 -0.34 18.10
N VAL A 71 -3.79 -1.26 17.58
CA VAL A 71 -4.61 -2.15 18.40
C VAL A 71 -4.20 -3.59 18.19
N GLY A 72 -4.02 -4.33 19.27
CA GLY A 72 -3.86 -5.78 19.27
C GLY A 72 -5.08 -6.47 19.91
N GLY A 73 -5.54 -7.58 19.35
CA GLY A 73 -6.73 -8.28 19.86
C GLY A 73 -7.14 -9.45 18.98
N GLU A 74 -8.34 -9.98 19.21
CA GLU A 74 -8.84 -11.14 18.45
C GLU A 74 -10.07 -10.81 17.62
N ASN A 75 -10.90 -9.88 18.09
CA ASN A 75 -12.12 -9.47 17.39
C ASN A 75 -11.84 -8.33 16.41
N ILE A 76 -11.87 -8.62 15.10
CA ILE A 76 -11.57 -7.65 14.04
C ILE A 76 -12.51 -6.43 14.05
N ASP A 77 -13.81 -6.65 14.30
CA ASP A 77 -14.80 -5.56 14.36
C ASP A 77 -14.45 -4.57 15.49
N ARG A 78 -14.07 -5.08 16.67
CA ARG A 78 -13.61 -4.25 17.80
C ARG A 78 -12.26 -3.60 17.54
N MET A 79 -11.30 -4.33 16.96
CA MET A 79 -9.96 -3.81 16.69
C MET A 79 -9.98 -2.64 15.71
N VAL A 80 -10.76 -2.74 14.62
CA VAL A 80 -10.89 -1.67 13.63
C VAL A 80 -11.52 -0.42 14.26
N ARG A 81 -12.63 -0.58 15.00
CA ARG A 81 -13.26 0.54 15.71
C ARG A 81 -12.29 1.19 16.67
N GLU A 82 -11.67 0.42 17.55
CA GLU A 82 -10.76 0.94 18.57
C GLU A 82 -9.56 1.65 17.93
N ALA A 83 -8.99 1.12 16.85
CA ALA A 83 -7.85 1.77 16.19
C ALA A 83 -8.21 3.17 15.69
N VAL A 84 -9.42 3.34 15.15
CA VAL A 84 -9.95 4.64 14.72
C VAL A 84 -10.31 5.53 15.92
N ASP A 85 -10.86 4.95 17.00
CA ASP A 85 -11.19 5.69 18.22
C ASP A 85 -9.94 6.26 18.91
N LEU A 86 -8.82 5.51 18.93
CA LEU A 86 -7.54 5.96 19.49
C LEU A 86 -6.99 7.21 18.79
N ILE A 87 -7.31 7.42 17.52
CA ILE A 87 -6.90 8.62 16.77
C ILE A 87 -7.96 9.73 16.79
N GLY A 88 -9.02 9.54 17.58
CA GLY A 88 -10.07 10.52 17.86
C GLY A 88 -11.40 10.28 17.16
N GLY A 89 -11.64 9.06 16.66
CA GLY A 89 -12.96 8.58 16.25
C GLY A 89 -13.32 8.85 14.79
N ILE A 90 -14.27 8.05 14.30
CA ILE A 90 -14.71 8.09 12.89
C ILE A 90 -15.40 9.41 12.52
N ASP A 91 -16.01 10.08 13.50
CA ASP A 91 -16.72 11.36 13.33
C ASP A 91 -15.83 12.48 12.77
N ARG A 92 -14.51 12.37 12.95
CA ARG A 92 -13.54 13.32 12.35
C ARG A 92 -13.61 13.36 10.83
N LEU A 93 -14.15 12.34 10.16
CA LEU A 93 -14.30 12.31 8.70
C LEU A 93 -15.53 13.09 8.20
N ASP A 94 -16.45 13.49 9.08
CA ASP A 94 -17.69 14.17 8.71
C ASP A 94 -18.46 13.38 7.62
N LEU A 95 -18.80 12.12 7.89
CA LEU A 95 -19.25 11.17 6.88
C LEU A 95 -20.68 11.38 6.38
N LYS A 96 -21.49 12.19 7.08
CA LYS A 96 -22.93 12.27 6.88
C LYS A 96 -23.32 12.48 5.41
N GLY A 97 -23.95 11.46 4.82
CA GLY A 97 -24.44 11.48 3.43
C GLY A 97 -23.35 11.42 2.35
N LYS A 98 -22.07 11.31 2.71
CA LYS A 98 -20.95 11.27 1.77
C LYS A 98 -20.80 9.91 1.11
N THR A 99 -20.26 9.91 -0.10
CA THR A 99 -19.77 8.71 -0.78
C THR A 99 -18.33 8.44 -0.39
N VAL A 100 -18.05 7.26 0.15
CA VAL A 100 -16.71 6.83 0.58
C VAL A 100 -16.22 5.72 -0.32
N LEU A 101 -15.05 5.91 -0.94
CA LEU A 101 -14.33 4.84 -1.61
C LEU A 101 -13.38 4.16 -0.63
N VAL A 102 -13.55 2.86 -0.44
CA VAL A 102 -12.69 1.97 0.33
C VAL A 102 -11.78 1.21 -0.62
N LYS A 103 -10.47 1.36 -0.44
CA LYS A 103 -9.43 0.79 -1.28
C LYS A 103 -8.68 -0.32 -0.55
N PRO A 104 -9.11 -1.59 -0.63
CA PRO A 104 -8.33 -2.71 -0.11
C PRO A 104 -7.04 -2.94 -0.91
N ASN A 105 -6.29 -3.98 -0.59
CA ASN A 105 -5.20 -4.52 -1.40
C ASN A 105 -5.63 -5.84 -2.03
N VAL A 106 -5.92 -5.87 -3.34
CA VAL A 106 -6.36 -7.05 -4.10
C VAL A 106 -5.33 -7.39 -5.16
N VAL A 107 -4.17 -7.89 -4.76
CA VAL A 107 -3.05 -8.12 -5.71
C VAL A 107 -3.30 -9.32 -6.64
N SER A 108 -4.03 -10.33 -6.17
CA SER A 108 -4.35 -11.60 -6.83
C SER A 108 -5.50 -12.30 -6.09
N HIS A 109 -5.79 -13.55 -6.44
CA HIS A 109 -6.74 -14.43 -5.74
C HIS A 109 -6.18 -15.07 -4.47
N ASN A 110 -4.90 -14.87 -4.15
CA ASN A 110 -4.29 -15.47 -2.96
C ASN A 110 -4.92 -14.88 -1.69
N PRO A 111 -5.15 -15.71 -0.65
CA PRO A 111 -5.71 -15.25 0.61
C PRO A 111 -4.75 -14.31 1.36
N PRO A 112 -5.20 -13.66 2.45
CA PRO A 112 -4.32 -12.91 3.34
C PRO A 112 -3.14 -13.78 3.81
N PRO A 113 -1.92 -13.21 3.93
CA PRO A 113 -1.59 -11.79 3.85
C PRO A 113 -1.17 -11.31 2.44
N ALA A 114 -1.49 -12.06 1.37
CA ALA A 114 -1.26 -11.58 0.00
C ALA A 114 -2.23 -10.45 -0.37
N THR A 115 -3.45 -10.51 0.14
CA THR A 115 -4.53 -9.51 -0.03
C THR A 115 -5.00 -9.04 1.35
N THR A 116 -5.74 -7.94 1.42
CA THR A 116 -6.39 -7.49 2.67
C THR A 116 -7.39 -8.54 3.15
N ASN A 117 -7.41 -8.79 4.46
CA ASN A 117 -8.39 -9.66 5.10
C ASN A 117 -9.83 -9.19 4.82
N PRO A 118 -10.70 -10.04 4.21
CA PRO A 118 -12.09 -9.69 3.93
C PRO A 118 -12.86 -9.23 5.16
N GLU A 119 -12.57 -9.80 6.34
CA GLU A 119 -13.21 -9.44 7.61
C GLU A 119 -12.86 -8.00 8.02
N VAL A 120 -11.62 -7.55 7.73
CA VAL A 120 -11.21 -6.16 7.94
C VAL A 120 -11.98 -5.25 7.00
N VAL A 121 -12.13 -5.63 5.72
CA VAL A 121 -12.93 -4.86 4.76
C VAL A 121 -14.38 -4.73 5.21
N ARG A 122 -15.02 -5.84 5.63
CA ARG A 122 -16.38 -5.83 6.18
C ARG A 122 -16.50 -4.89 7.38
N SER A 123 -15.57 -4.99 8.32
CA SER A 123 -15.53 -4.16 9.53
C SER A 123 -15.40 -2.67 9.20
N VAL A 124 -14.51 -2.31 8.27
CA VAL A 124 -14.35 -0.93 7.80
C VAL A 124 -15.63 -0.41 7.15
N VAL A 125 -16.28 -1.18 6.28
CA VAL A 125 -17.55 -0.78 5.66
C VAL A 125 -18.63 -0.54 6.71
N LYS A 126 -18.79 -1.44 7.68
CA LYS A 126 -19.74 -1.27 8.80
C LYS A 126 -19.47 0.03 9.57
N LEU A 127 -18.22 0.26 9.96
CA LEU A 127 -17.81 1.45 10.70
C LEU A 127 -18.13 2.75 9.93
N LEU A 128 -17.95 2.76 8.61
CA LEU A 128 -18.26 3.92 7.77
C LEU A 128 -19.76 4.21 7.71
N TYR A 129 -20.60 3.18 7.57
CA TYR A 129 -22.05 3.36 7.59
C TYR A 129 -22.57 3.79 8.96
N GLU A 130 -22.02 3.23 10.04
CA GLU A 130 -22.33 3.69 11.41
C GLU A 130 -21.93 5.16 11.63
N GLY A 131 -20.82 5.60 11.04
CA GLY A 131 -20.41 7.01 11.01
C GLY A 131 -21.30 7.91 10.15
N GLY A 132 -22.27 7.35 9.41
CA GLY A 132 -23.26 8.09 8.63
C GLY A 132 -22.95 8.24 7.14
N ALA A 133 -22.02 7.46 6.59
CA ALA A 133 -21.77 7.43 5.14
C ALA A 133 -23.08 7.17 4.38
N GLY A 134 -23.34 7.94 3.32
CA GLY A 134 -24.51 7.74 2.47
C GLY A 134 -24.33 6.58 1.50
N LYS A 135 -23.09 6.35 1.06
CA LYS A 135 -22.72 5.28 0.14
C LYS A 135 -21.28 4.83 0.39
N VAL A 136 -21.03 3.53 0.42
CA VAL A 136 -19.67 2.97 0.47
C VAL A 136 -19.42 2.13 -0.78
N ILE A 137 -18.30 2.40 -1.45
CA ILE A 137 -17.82 1.67 -2.63
C ILE A 137 -16.51 1.00 -2.25
N VAL A 138 -16.37 -0.30 -2.47
CA VAL A 138 -15.10 -1.02 -2.36
C VAL A 138 -14.53 -1.26 -3.75
N GLY A 139 -13.31 -0.82 -4.02
CA GLY A 139 -12.70 -1.00 -5.34
C GLY A 139 -11.17 -1.01 -5.36
N ASP A 140 -10.62 -1.78 -6.29
CA ASP A 140 -9.17 -1.92 -6.54
C ASP A 140 -8.90 -2.35 -8.00
N MET A 141 -7.63 -2.37 -8.40
CA MET A 141 -7.08 -3.10 -9.53
C MET A 141 -5.93 -4.01 -9.09
N SER A 142 -6.01 -5.28 -9.48
CA SER A 142 -4.98 -6.28 -9.25
C SER A 142 -3.69 -6.03 -10.04
N GLY A 143 -2.66 -6.82 -9.71
CA GLY A 143 -1.46 -6.86 -10.54
C GLY A 143 -1.84 -7.23 -11.98
N VAL A 144 -1.25 -6.56 -12.98
CA VAL A 144 -1.65 -6.71 -14.40
C VAL A 144 -1.58 -8.16 -14.87
N ILE A 145 -0.61 -8.94 -14.40
CA ILE A 145 -0.45 -10.36 -14.73
C ILE A 145 -1.51 -11.27 -14.05
N ARG A 146 -2.38 -10.71 -13.20
CA ARG A 146 -3.40 -11.40 -12.41
C ARG A 146 -4.81 -10.91 -12.72
N LEU A 147 -4.99 -10.08 -13.74
CA LEU A 147 -6.31 -9.68 -14.21
C LEU A 147 -7.11 -10.90 -14.71
N PRO A 148 -8.45 -10.89 -14.60
CA PRO A 148 -9.30 -9.77 -14.17
C PRO A 148 -9.42 -9.62 -12.65
N THR A 149 -9.41 -8.38 -12.15
CA THR A 149 -9.57 -8.04 -10.73
C THR A 149 -10.90 -8.50 -10.18
N ARG A 150 -11.96 -8.47 -11.00
CA ARG A 150 -13.29 -8.96 -10.63
C ARG A 150 -13.27 -10.41 -10.15
N LYS A 151 -12.44 -11.25 -10.75
CA LYS A 151 -12.25 -12.64 -10.31
C LYS A 151 -11.57 -12.70 -8.95
N ASN A 152 -10.48 -11.95 -8.78
CA ASN A 152 -9.73 -11.90 -7.53
C ASN A 152 -10.57 -11.39 -6.36
N LEU A 153 -11.38 -10.33 -6.55
CA LEU A 153 -12.32 -9.83 -5.54
C LEU A 153 -13.30 -10.91 -5.04
N LYS A 154 -13.76 -11.80 -5.93
CA LYS A 154 -14.63 -12.92 -5.58
C LYS A 154 -13.88 -14.01 -4.83
N GLU A 155 -12.75 -14.46 -5.37
CA GLU A 155 -11.99 -15.60 -4.84
C GLU A 155 -11.34 -15.30 -3.49
N THR A 156 -10.95 -14.04 -3.24
CA THR A 156 -10.43 -13.63 -1.93
C THR A 156 -11.51 -13.49 -0.87
N GLY A 157 -12.79 -13.47 -1.25
CA GLY A 157 -13.93 -13.22 -0.36
C GLY A 157 -14.19 -11.75 -0.06
N ILE A 158 -13.36 -10.82 -0.54
CA ILE A 158 -13.53 -9.37 -0.33
C ILE A 158 -14.86 -8.88 -0.89
N GLU A 159 -15.27 -9.35 -2.07
CA GLU A 159 -16.56 -8.97 -2.65
C GLU A 159 -17.73 -9.39 -1.76
N ALA A 160 -17.71 -10.63 -1.27
CA ALA A 160 -18.78 -11.14 -0.41
C ALA A 160 -18.86 -10.35 0.90
N ALA A 161 -17.71 -10.16 1.56
CA ALA A 161 -17.60 -9.45 2.83
C ALA A 161 -18.03 -7.97 2.73
N ALA A 162 -17.64 -7.28 1.65
CA ALA A 162 -18.05 -5.91 1.40
C ALA A 162 -19.57 -5.79 1.14
N ARG A 163 -20.13 -6.68 0.32
CA ARG A 163 -21.57 -6.68 0.01
C ARG A 163 -22.43 -7.04 1.21
N GLU A 164 -21.98 -7.96 2.04
CA GLU A 164 -22.65 -8.31 3.31
C GLU A 164 -22.77 -7.09 4.23
N ALA A 165 -21.75 -6.22 4.25
CA ALA A 165 -21.79 -4.95 4.97
C ALA A 165 -22.52 -3.81 4.23
N GLY A 166 -23.11 -4.07 3.06
CA GLY A 166 -23.91 -3.11 2.30
C GLY A 166 -23.12 -2.21 1.33
N ALA A 167 -21.85 -2.49 1.05
CA ALA A 167 -21.10 -1.72 0.06
C ALA A 167 -21.35 -2.18 -1.39
N GLU A 168 -21.20 -1.26 -2.33
CA GLU A 168 -21.00 -1.59 -3.74
C GLU A 168 -19.57 -2.08 -3.96
N VAL A 169 -19.38 -3.01 -4.90
CA VAL A 169 -18.05 -3.55 -5.22
C VAL A 169 -17.78 -3.39 -6.71
N ILE A 170 -16.70 -2.67 -7.02
CA ILE A 170 -16.25 -2.38 -8.39
C ILE A 170 -14.79 -2.79 -8.57
N ASP A 171 -14.37 -3.00 -9.81
CA ASP A 171 -12.96 -3.10 -10.19
C ASP A 171 -12.58 -1.94 -11.11
N PHE A 172 -11.27 -1.66 -11.21
CA PHE A 172 -10.76 -0.58 -12.05
C PHE A 172 -10.12 -1.06 -13.35
N ASP A 173 -10.34 -2.31 -13.76
CA ASP A 173 -9.67 -2.90 -14.93
C ASP A 173 -9.96 -2.09 -16.22
N ASP A 174 -11.22 -1.70 -16.38
CA ASP A 174 -11.75 -0.91 -17.50
C ASP A 174 -12.38 0.42 -17.02
N ALA A 175 -11.91 0.96 -15.89
CA ALA A 175 -12.42 2.24 -15.39
C ALA A 175 -12.23 3.37 -16.40
N GLU A 176 -13.07 4.39 -16.33
CA GLU A 176 -12.73 5.68 -16.93
C GLU A 176 -11.58 6.32 -16.15
N TRP A 177 -10.69 7.03 -16.84
CA TRP A 177 -9.47 7.57 -16.26
C TRP A 177 -9.52 9.09 -16.14
N ILE A 178 -9.00 9.60 -15.03
CA ILE A 178 -8.67 11.01 -14.86
C ILE A 178 -7.17 11.16 -15.06
N GLU A 179 -6.76 12.07 -15.94
CA GLU A 179 -5.34 12.43 -16.13
C GLU A 179 -4.98 13.60 -15.21
N VAL A 180 -3.89 13.47 -14.45
CA VAL A 180 -3.29 14.56 -13.69
C VAL A 180 -1.79 14.66 -13.96
N LYS A 181 -1.24 15.88 -13.80
CA LYS A 181 0.18 16.17 -14.03
C LYS A 181 0.80 16.87 -12.82
N PRO A 182 1.09 16.15 -11.73
CA PRO A 182 1.75 16.73 -10.57
C PRO A 182 3.14 17.25 -10.94
N PRO A 183 3.46 18.53 -10.68
CA PRO A 183 4.79 19.08 -10.97
C PRO A 183 5.93 18.32 -10.27
N GLN A 184 5.64 17.68 -9.14
CA GLN A 184 6.59 16.88 -8.38
C GLN A 184 6.82 15.47 -8.96
N ALA A 185 5.96 14.99 -9.88
CA ALA A 185 6.05 13.66 -10.49
C ALA A 185 7.03 13.64 -11.67
N GLN A 186 8.32 13.75 -11.38
CA GLN A 186 9.40 13.87 -12.37
C GLN A 186 9.67 12.57 -13.14
N LEU A 187 9.38 11.41 -12.56
CA LEU A 187 9.54 10.11 -13.23
C LEU A 187 8.29 9.73 -14.03
N SER A 188 7.12 9.93 -13.44
CA SER A 188 5.84 9.52 -14.03
C SER A 188 5.34 10.51 -15.07
N GLY A 189 5.60 11.81 -14.88
CA GLY A 189 5.17 12.92 -15.73
C GLY A 189 3.65 13.18 -15.72
N LYS A 190 2.86 12.17 -16.05
CA LYS A 190 1.39 12.16 -15.97
C LYS A 190 0.90 10.88 -15.32
N ILE A 191 -0.13 11.00 -14.49
CA ILE A 191 -0.71 9.88 -13.75
C ILE A 191 -2.18 9.77 -14.10
N TYR A 192 -2.61 8.56 -14.46
CA TYR A 192 -4.00 8.23 -14.71
C TYR A 192 -4.58 7.53 -13.50
N VAL A 193 -5.68 8.05 -12.96
CA VAL A 193 -6.36 7.52 -11.77
C VAL A 193 -7.77 7.11 -12.15
N ALA A 194 -8.26 5.99 -11.59
CA ALA A 194 -9.63 5.55 -11.81
C ALA A 194 -10.62 6.65 -11.36
N ARG A 195 -11.53 7.05 -12.24
CA ARG A 195 -12.53 8.12 -12.02
C ARG A 195 -13.28 7.99 -10.68
N PRO A 196 -13.71 6.80 -10.22
CA PRO A 196 -14.37 6.66 -8.91
C PRO A 196 -13.59 7.23 -7.73
N VAL A 197 -12.25 7.29 -7.82
CA VAL A 197 -11.38 7.86 -6.77
C VAL A 197 -11.52 9.39 -6.68
N TYR A 198 -11.83 10.05 -7.79
CA TYR A 198 -12.04 11.50 -7.86
C TYR A 198 -13.51 11.91 -7.64
N GLU A 199 -14.44 10.97 -7.79
CA GLU A 199 -15.88 11.20 -7.61
C GLU A 199 -16.34 10.92 -6.17
N ALA A 200 -15.62 10.08 -5.43
CA ALA A 200 -15.88 9.88 -4.02
C ALA A 200 -15.49 11.13 -3.20
N ASP A 201 -16.29 11.46 -2.20
CA ASP A 201 -16.02 12.57 -1.28
C ASP A 201 -14.80 12.27 -0.39
N LEU A 202 -14.66 10.99 0.00
CA LEU A 202 -13.61 10.49 0.88
C LEU A 202 -12.99 9.21 0.35
N LEU A 203 -11.68 9.06 0.56
CA LEU A 203 -10.93 7.85 0.24
C LEU A 203 -10.38 7.21 1.52
N VAL A 204 -10.77 5.97 1.81
CA VAL A 204 -10.24 5.15 2.89
C VAL A 204 -9.35 4.07 2.31
N ASN A 205 -8.08 4.07 2.68
CA ASN A 205 -7.08 3.11 2.21
C ASN A 205 -6.96 1.95 3.20
N VAL A 206 -7.07 0.70 2.74
CA VAL A 206 -7.06 -0.49 3.60
C VAL A 206 -5.96 -1.47 3.15
N PRO A 207 -4.67 -1.12 3.30
CA PRO A 207 -3.57 -1.96 2.88
C PRO A 207 -3.36 -3.14 3.85
N VAL A 208 -2.65 -4.16 3.39
CA VAL A 208 -2.08 -5.23 4.24
C VAL A 208 -0.57 -5.04 4.40
N VAL A 209 -0.02 -5.28 5.59
CA VAL A 209 1.44 -5.20 5.83
C VAL A 209 2.13 -6.43 5.24
N LYS A 210 3.00 -6.19 4.25
CA LYS A 210 3.81 -7.27 3.65
C LYS A 210 5.12 -6.78 3.05
N THR A 211 6.08 -7.69 2.94
CA THR A 211 7.29 -7.52 2.12
C THR A 211 6.96 -7.63 0.63
N HIS A 212 7.84 -7.09 -0.22
CA HIS A 212 7.68 -7.14 -1.68
C HIS A 212 9.04 -7.12 -2.39
N GLN A 213 9.31 -8.12 -3.22
CA GLN A 213 10.61 -8.27 -3.92
C GLN A 213 11.09 -7.01 -4.66
N SER A 214 10.25 -6.41 -5.52
CA SER A 214 10.66 -5.23 -6.32
C SER A 214 10.57 -3.88 -5.61
N ALA A 215 9.83 -3.78 -4.50
CA ALA A 215 9.51 -2.51 -3.86
C ALA A 215 10.00 -2.45 -2.42
N THR A 216 10.75 -3.47 -1.99
CA THR A 216 11.08 -3.77 -0.59
C THR A 216 9.86 -4.19 0.26
N TYR A 217 8.77 -3.42 0.25
CA TYR A 217 7.56 -3.65 1.05
C TYR A 217 6.28 -3.12 0.36
N SER A 218 5.14 -3.38 0.99
CA SER A 218 3.82 -2.89 0.62
C SER A 218 3.02 -2.59 1.88
N ILE A 219 2.66 -1.31 2.07
CA ILE A 219 1.71 -0.84 3.09
C ILE A 219 0.85 0.26 2.42
N CYS A 220 0.74 1.47 2.96
CA CYS A 220 -0.18 2.53 2.51
C CYS A 220 0.26 3.15 1.20
N LEU A 221 1.52 3.60 1.08
CA LEU A 221 2.01 4.27 -0.14
C LEU A 221 1.84 3.37 -1.36
N LYS A 222 2.28 2.12 -1.23
CA LYS A 222 2.26 1.15 -2.33
C LYS A 222 0.85 0.68 -2.69
N ASN A 223 -0.09 0.68 -1.75
CA ASN A 223 -1.46 0.26 -2.05
C ASN A 223 -2.19 1.20 -3.03
N LEU A 224 -1.79 2.47 -3.08
CA LEU A 224 -2.32 3.42 -4.07
C LEU A 224 -1.86 3.15 -5.50
N VAL A 225 -0.89 2.28 -5.72
CA VAL A 225 -0.59 1.80 -7.06
C VAL A 225 -1.85 1.18 -7.71
N GLY A 226 -2.69 0.51 -6.92
CA GLY A 226 -3.93 -0.13 -7.40
C GLY A 226 -4.96 0.84 -7.97
N VAL A 227 -4.93 2.13 -7.63
CA VAL A 227 -5.88 3.11 -8.17
C VAL A 227 -5.45 3.72 -9.52
N THR A 228 -4.23 3.43 -9.97
CA THR A 228 -3.66 4.02 -11.20
C THR A 228 -3.72 3.06 -12.39
N HIS A 229 -3.80 3.60 -13.60
CA HIS A 229 -3.80 2.82 -14.84
C HIS A 229 -2.54 1.93 -14.96
N PRO A 230 -2.61 0.74 -15.60
CA PRO A 230 -1.45 -0.12 -15.83
C PRO A 230 -0.24 0.57 -16.46
N ARG A 231 -0.44 1.65 -17.23
CA ARG A 231 0.64 2.46 -17.82
C ARG A 231 1.56 3.07 -16.76
N ASN A 232 1.01 3.50 -15.62
CA ASN A 232 1.78 4.15 -14.58
C ASN A 232 2.58 3.17 -13.72
N ARG A 233 2.41 1.86 -13.90
CA ARG A 233 3.06 0.86 -13.04
C ARG A 233 4.59 1.04 -13.01
N PRO A 234 5.24 0.89 -11.84
CA PRO A 234 6.66 1.20 -11.70
C PRO A 234 7.58 0.44 -12.67
N TYR A 235 7.31 -0.84 -12.95
CA TYR A 235 8.07 -1.63 -13.93
C TYR A 235 8.01 -1.10 -15.36
N ARG A 236 7.02 -0.25 -15.70
CA ARG A 236 6.89 0.37 -17.02
C ARG A 236 7.42 1.78 -17.08
N VAL A 237 7.25 2.54 -16.00
CA VAL A 237 7.70 3.93 -15.90
C VAL A 237 9.21 3.97 -15.70
N ASN A 238 9.72 3.33 -14.65
CA ASN A 238 11.14 3.26 -14.35
C ASN A 238 11.44 2.06 -13.41
N PRO A 239 11.80 0.88 -13.94
CA PRO A 239 12.02 -0.31 -13.13
C PRO A 239 13.20 -0.19 -12.15
N ALA A 240 14.19 0.67 -12.41
CA ALA A 240 15.33 0.92 -11.51
C ALA A 240 14.98 1.87 -10.34
N ARG A 241 13.85 2.57 -10.43
CA ARG A 241 13.37 3.55 -9.45
C ARG A 241 11.96 3.22 -9.00
N TRP A 242 11.73 1.94 -8.69
CA TRP A 242 10.41 1.42 -8.40
C TRP A 242 9.74 2.17 -7.25
N GLU A 243 10.47 2.36 -6.17
CA GLU A 243 10.03 2.96 -4.92
C GLU A 243 9.69 4.44 -5.08
N GLU A 244 10.48 5.17 -5.87
CA GLU A 244 10.22 6.57 -6.19
C GLU A 244 8.96 6.72 -7.05
N VAL A 245 8.75 5.87 -8.05
CA VAL A 245 7.51 5.87 -8.84
C VAL A 245 6.29 5.56 -7.97
N VAL A 246 6.41 4.61 -7.02
CA VAL A 246 5.34 4.33 -6.04
C VAL A 246 5.00 5.57 -5.22
N ALA A 247 6.00 6.31 -4.75
CA ALA A 247 5.78 7.55 -4.02
C ALA A 247 5.13 8.63 -4.89
N GLU A 248 5.51 8.80 -6.16
CA GLU A 248 4.87 9.77 -7.05
C GLU A 248 3.38 9.49 -7.31
N MET A 249 2.96 8.23 -7.36
CA MET A 249 1.54 7.88 -7.51
C MET A 249 0.65 8.46 -6.42
N ASN A 250 1.21 8.70 -5.23
CA ASN A 250 0.50 9.27 -4.10
C ASN A 250 0.24 10.78 -4.23
N LEU A 251 0.80 11.44 -5.25
CA LEU A 251 0.48 12.82 -5.62
C LEU A 251 -0.87 12.93 -6.35
N ALA A 252 -1.37 11.81 -6.90
CA ALA A 252 -2.59 11.80 -7.70
C ALA A 252 -3.84 11.39 -6.91
N ALA A 253 -3.68 10.86 -5.70
CA ALA A 253 -4.79 10.49 -4.81
C ALA A 253 -4.36 10.60 -3.34
N HIS A 254 -5.25 11.15 -2.50
CA HIS A 254 -4.96 11.39 -1.10
C HIS A 254 -6.02 10.75 -0.19
N PRO A 255 -5.69 9.63 0.49
CA PRO A 255 -6.59 9.01 1.45
C PRO A 255 -6.86 9.96 2.62
N ASP A 256 -8.11 10.00 3.03
CA ASP A 256 -8.59 10.70 4.22
C ASP A 256 -8.31 9.91 5.50
N LEU A 257 -8.24 8.57 5.39
CA LEU A 257 -7.91 7.64 6.47
C LEU A 257 -7.22 6.39 5.91
N ASN A 258 -6.23 5.88 6.63
CA ASN A 258 -5.63 4.57 6.37
C ASN A 258 -5.98 3.64 7.53
N ILE A 259 -6.52 2.45 7.24
CA ILE A 259 -6.77 1.37 8.20
C ILE A 259 -5.96 0.18 7.75
N VAL A 260 -4.84 -0.08 8.41
CA VAL A 260 -3.86 -1.08 7.98
C VAL A 260 -4.18 -2.43 8.58
N ASP A 261 -4.37 -3.43 7.72
CA ASP A 261 -4.48 -4.83 8.10
C ASP A 261 -3.10 -5.39 8.45
N ALA A 262 -2.91 -5.67 9.74
CA ALA A 262 -1.79 -6.41 10.28
C ALA A 262 -2.32 -7.59 11.12
N THR A 263 -3.43 -8.20 10.71
CA THR A 263 -3.96 -9.41 11.35
C THR A 263 -3.01 -10.59 11.15
N THR A 264 -2.56 -10.74 9.91
CA THR A 264 -1.43 -11.58 9.50
C THR A 264 -0.57 -10.76 8.55
N ILE A 265 0.75 -10.86 8.66
CA ILE A 265 1.69 -10.10 7.83
C ILE A 265 2.64 -11.04 7.09
N MET A 266 3.11 -10.62 5.91
CA MET A 266 4.13 -11.37 5.16
C MET A 266 5.52 -10.79 5.43
N VAL A 267 6.35 -11.53 6.15
CA VAL A 267 7.61 -11.02 6.72
C VAL A 267 8.83 -11.25 5.82
N ALA A 268 8.70 -12.04 4.74
CA ALA A 268 9.75 -12.20 3.73
C ALA A 268 9.18 -12.67 2.38
N GLY A 269 9.88 -12.34 1.28
CA GLY A 269 9.68 -13.00 -0.02
C GLY A 269 8.43 -12.59 -0.82
N GLY A 270 7.61 -11.68 -0.31
CA GLY A 270 6.35 -11.31 -0.95
C GLY A 270 6.47 -10.75 -2.37
N PRO A 271 5.34 -10.59 -3.09
CA PRO A 271 4.07 -10.14 -2.48
C PRO A 271 2.90 -11.13 -2.52
N GLN A 272 3.10 -12.31 -3.10
CA GLN A 272 2.04 -13.30 -3.32
C GLN A 272 2.09 -14.42 -2.29
N GLU A 273 3.29 -14.89 -2.01
CA GLU A 273 3.58 -16.01 -1.13
C GLU A 273 4.89 -15.70 -0.42
N GLY A 274 5.04 -16.24 0.79
CA GLY A 274 6.22 -16.05 1.61
C GLY A 274 5.91 -16.37 3.07
N PRO A 275 6.94 -16.47 3.93
CA PRO A 275 6.74 -16.60 5.37
C PRO A 275 5.79 -15.52 5.90
N ALA A 276 4.81 -15.97 6.67
CA ALA A 276 3.79 -15.12 7.26
C ALA A 276 3.75 -15.30 8.77
N GLU A 277 3.40 -14.24 9.49
CA GLU A 277 3.31 -14.21 10.94
C GLU A 277 1.96 -13.65 11.34
N LYS A 278 1.26 -14.33 12.25
CA LYS A 278 -0.01 -13.86 12.80
C LYS A 278 0.26 -12.86 13.91
N THR A 279 -0.04 -11.60 13.68
CA THR A 279 0.23 -10.50 14.61
C THR A 279 -1.02 -10.01 15.31
N ASN A 280 -2.21 -10.26 14.76
CA ASN A 280 -3.49 -9.91 15.38
C ASN A 280 -3.58 -8.39 15.70
N MET A 281 -3.15 -7.55 14.75
CA MET A 281 -3.11 -6.11 14.91
C MET A 281 -3.87 -5.35 13.81
N ILE A 282 -4.36 -4.16 14.15
CA ILE A 282 -4.88 -3.17 13.20
C ILE A 282 -4.25 -1.82 13.51
N PHE A 283 -3.89 -1.06 12.47
CA PHE A 283 -3.45 0.33 12.63
C PHE A 283 -4.45 1.28 12.01
N ALA A 284 -4.56 2.50 12.54
CA ALA A 284 -5.29 3.58 11.90
C ALA A 284 -4.50 4.89 11.94
N SER A 285 -4.49 5.64 10.84
CA SER A 285 -3.82 6.94 10.74
C SER A 285 -4.36 7.76 9.57
N GLY A 286 -4.48 9.07 9.76
CA GLY A 286 -4.69 10.02 8.65
C GLY A 286 -3.43 10.33 7.84
N ASP A 287 -2.26 9.87 8.30
CA ASP A 287 -0.98 10.02 7.63
C ASP A 287 -0.43 8.66 7.16
N ARG A 288 -0.23 8.56 5.84
CA ARG A 288 0.23 7.31 5.19
C ARG A 288 1.67 6.95 5.51
N ILE A 289 2.55 7.94 5.73
CA ILE A 289 3.94 7.66 6.10
C ILE A 289 3.99 7.21 7.56
N ALA A 290 3.23 7.85 8.44
CA ALA A 290 3.16 7.48 9.86
C ALA A 290 2.70 6.01 10.03
N ALA A 291 1.71 5.59 9.25
CA ALA A 291 1.28 4.19 9.21
C ALA A 291 2.34 3.25 8.60
N ASP A 292 3.00 3.65 7.51
CA ASP A 292 4.02 2.83 6.85
C ASP A 292 5.23 2.59 7.75
N VAL A 293 5.72 3.60 8.48
CA VAL A 293 6.87 3.41 9.38
C VAL A 293 6.55 2.51 10.57
N VAL A 294 5.30 2.52 11.07
CA VAL A 294 4.83 1.58 12.11
C VAL A 294 4.78 0.15 11.55
N GLY A 295 4.21 -0.05 10.36
CA GLY A 295 4.20 -1.37 9.73
C GLY A 295 5.59 -1.88 9.34
N LEU A 296 6.51 -0.98 8.98
CA LEU A 296 7.92 -1.30 8.77
C LEU A 296 8.61 -1.72 10.07
N GLY A 297 8.36 -1.02 11.18
CA GLY A 297 8.83 -1.43 12.50
C GLY A 297 8.34 -2.83 12.88
N LEU A 298 7.08 -3.14 12.57
CA LEU A 298 6.53 -4.49 12.76
C LEU A 298 7.23 -5.54 11.87
N ILE A 299 7.50 -5.26 10.59
CA ILE A 299 8.27 -6.18 9.73
C ILE A 299 9.70 -6.35 10.26
N LYS A 300 10.35 -5.26 10.67
CA LYS A 300 11.73 -5.23 11.19
C LYS A 300 11.87 -6.10 12.44
N HIS A 301 10.85 -6.14 13.31
CA HIS A 301 10.83 -7.00 14.49
C HIS A 301 11.14 -8.47 14.18
N PHE A 302 10.60 -9.02 13.09
CA PHE A 302 10.82 -10.41 12.70
C PHE A 302 12.18 -10.63 12.05
N ASN A 303 12.79 -9.59 11.49
CA ASN A 303 14.13 -9.60 10.91
C ASN A 303 14.36 -10.71 9.85
N ARG A 304 13.35 -10.98 9.00
CA ARG A 304 13.41 -12.02 7.95
C ARG A 304 13.61 -11.46 6.54
N TRP A 305 13.70 -10.15 6.41
CA TRP A 305 13.82 -9.46 5.13
C TRP A 305 14.83 -8.32 5.21
N LYS A 306 16.04 -8.55 4.66
CA LYS A 306 17.18 -7.63 4.79
C LYS A 306 16.88 -6.20 4.35
N GLY A 307 16.10 -6.04 3.27
CA GLY A 307 15.70 -4.73 2.76
C GLY A 307 14.90 -3.87 3.77
N VAL A 308 14.32 -4.48 4.82
CA VAL A 308 13.70 -3.76 5.94
C VAL A 308 14.53 -3.91 7.22
N GLY A 309 15.12 -5.07 7.49
CA GLY A 309 15.90 -5.36 8.69
C GLY A 309 17.11 -4.44 8.87
N GLU A 310 17.86 -4.19 7.79
CA GLU A 310 19.17 -3.51 7.83
C GLU A 310 19.08 -1.99 7.58
N ILE A 311 17.90 -1.47 7.26
CA ILE A 311 17.71 -0.06 6.88
C ILE A 311 16.75 0.58 7.88
N SER A 312 17.05 1.80 8.35
CA SER A 312 16.11 2.59 9.15
C SER A 312 14.76 2.73 8.44
N VAL A 313 13.66 2.67 9.19
CA VAL A 313 12.31 2.84 8.64
C VAL A 313 12.15 4.19 7.91
N TRP A 314 12.88 5.22 8.34
CA TRP A 314 12.90 6.56 7.73
C TRP A 314 13.83 6.65 6.51
N ALA A 315 14.80 5.74 6.39
CA ALA A 315 15.74 5.68 5.27
C ALA A 315 15.23 4.84 4.08
N GLN A 316 14.11 4.14 4.25
CA GLN A 316 13.46 3.39 3.19
C GLN A 316 13.20 4.26 1.96
N ARG A 317 13.61 3.81 0.76
CA ARG A 317 13.57 4.61 -0.48
C ARG A 317 12.18 5.21 -0.74
N GLN A 318 11.12 4.42 -0.56
CA GLN A 318 9.73 4.87 -0.69
C GLN A 318 9.41 6.04 0.27
N ILE A 319 9.77 5.92 1.55
CA ILE A 319 9.51 6.95 2.58
C ILE A 319 10.30 8.21 2.29
N ARG A 320 11.62 8.07 2.12
CA ARG A 320 12.52 9.21 1.87
C ARG A 320 12.08 10.01 0.64
N TYR A 321 11.76 9.33 -0.47
CA TYR A 321 11.34 10.03 -1.67
C TYR A 321 9.96 10.70 -1.48
N ALA A 322 8.99 10.01 -0.86
CA ALA A 322 7.69 10.58 -0.54
C ALA A 322 7.81 11.89 0.27
N GLN A 323 8.72 11.94 1.25
CA GLN A 323 8.99 13.15 2.03
C GLN A 323 9.56 14.29 1.18
N THR A 324 10.42 14.01 0.19
CA THR A 324 10.98 15.05 -0.71
C THR A 324 9.94 15.69 -1.61
N ILE A 325 8.87 14.96 -1.94
CA ILE A 325 7.75 15.44 -2.76
C ILE A 325 6.57 15.94 -1.92
N GLY A 326 6.77 16.12 -0.60
CA GLY A 326 5.81 16.78 0.28
C GLY A 326 4.70 15.88 0.82
N LEU A 327 4.89 14.55 0.82
CA LEU A 327 3.94 13.61 1.40
C LEU A 327 4.30 13.29 2.85
N GLY A 328 3.27 13.29 3.70
CA GLY A 328 3.29 12.71 5.04
C GLY A 328 4.27 13.31 6.05
N VAL A 329 4.39 12.65 7.20
CA VAL A 329 5.34 12.99 8.27
C VAL A 329 6.80 12.79 7.84
N LYS A 330 7.68 13.63 8.40
CA LYS A 330 9.12 13.64 8.06
C LYS A 330 10.00 12.86 9.04
N GLU A 331 9.54 12.73 10.27
CA GLU A 331 10.33 12.18 11.37
C GLU A 331 9.44 11.72 12.52
N ALA A 332 9.99 10.90 13.41
CA ALA A 332 9.27 10.35 14.56
C ALA A 332 8.68 11.44 15.47
N ALA A 333 9.37 12.58 15.63
CA ALA A 333 8.89 13.70 16.45
C ALA A 333 7.58 14.32 15.95
N SER A 334 7.28 14.17 14.64
CA SER A 334 6.06 14.68 14.00
C SER A 334 4.86 13.73 14.04
N MET A 335 4.98 12.60 14.74
CA MET A 335 3.90 11.64 14.96
C MET A 335 3.80 11.21 16.42
N LYS A 336 2.67 10.60 16.77
CA LYS A 336 2.41 10.02 18.08
C LYS A 336 1.68 8.69 17.91
N MET A 337 2.32 7.61 18.34
CA MET A 337 1.70 6.30 18.37
C MET A 337 0.93 6.14 19.68
N ILE A 338 -0.28 5.57 19.60
CA ILE A 338 -1.14 5.27 20.74
C ILE A 338 -1.52 3.80 20.61
N ALA A 339 -1.07 2.96 21.54
CA ALA A 339 -1.27 1.52 21.47
C ALA A 339 -2.26 1.03 22.54
N LYS A 340 -3.07 0.04 22.19
CA LYS A 340 -3.98 -0.63 23.14
C LYS A 340 -4.13 -2.11 22.81
N ARG A 341 -4.11 -2.95 23.83
CA ARG A 341 -4.53 -4.35 23.73
C ARG A 341 -5.99 -4.49 24.14
N LEU A 342 -6.77 -5.21 23.35
CA LEU A 342 -8.16 -5.56 23.70
C LEU A 342 -8.24 -6.94 24.35
N GLU A 343 -7.62 -7.95 23.74
CA GLU A 343 -7.64 -9.33 24.23
C GLU A 343 -6.28 -10.02 24.06
N GLY A 344 -5.88 -10.86 25.02
CA GLY A 344 -4.63 -11.64 24.99
C GLY A 344 -3.51 -11.06 25.87
N ASP A 345 -2.26 -11.48 25.64
CA ASP A 345 -1.13 -11.15 26.53
C ASP A 345 -0.63 -9.69 26.34
N GLU A 346 -0.85 -8.86 27.36
CA GLU A 346 -0.43 -7.45 27.42
C GLU A 346 1.09 -7.29 27.45
N ALA A 347 1.83 -8.19 28.11
CA ALA A 347 3.28 -8.08 28.25
C ALA A 347 3.96 -8.35 26.90
N VAL A 348 3.50 -9.37 26.16
CA VAL A 348 3.98 -9.66 24.80
C VAL A 348 3.67 -8.49 23.85
N PHE A 349 2.46 -7.93 23.94
CA PHE A 349 2.08 -6.78 23.13
C PHE A 349 2.93 -5.55 23.44
N SER A 350 3.06 -5.19 24.71
CA SER A 350 3.87 -4.04 25.15
C SER A 350 5.34 -4.20 24.73
N ALA A 351 5.90 -5.39 24.82
CA ALA A 351 7.26 -5.67 24.35
C ALA A 351 7.40 -5.51 22.83
N LEU A 352 6.38 -5.90 22.06
CA LEU A 352 6.34 -5.67 20.61
C LEU A 352 6.24 -4.17 20.29
N ILE A 353 5.35 -3.45 20.95
CA ILE A 353 5.19 -2.00 20.79
C ILE A 353 6.50 -1.26 21.07
N ALA A 354 7.19 -1.60 22.16
CA ALA A 354 8.49 -1.00 22.49
C ALA A 354 9.56 -1.25 21.41
N LYS A 355 9.54 -2.41 20.74
CA LYS A 355 10.43 -2.68 19.60
C LYS A 355 10.09 -1.83 18.38
N ILE A 356 8.80 -1.61 18.11
CA ILE A 356 8.36 -0.71 17.04
C ILE A 356 8.78 0.73 17.35
N GLU A 357 8.58 1.20 18.58
CA GLU A 357 9.01 2.54 19.02
C GLU A 357 10.53 2.72 18.89
N SER A 358 11.30 1.71 19.27
CA SER A 358 12.76 1.72 19.08
C SER A 358 13.12 1.86 17.61
N ALA A 359 12.48 1.11 16.71
CA ALA A 359 12.72 1.20 15.27
C ALA A 359 12.32 2.56 14.67
N LEU A 360 11.32 3.24 15.24
CA LEU A 360 10.93 4.60 14.85
C LEU A 360 11.92 5.64 15.36
N ALA A 361 12.50 5.44 16.54
CA ALA A 361 13.49 6.34 17.13
C ALA A 361 14.85 6.26 16.43
N GLU A 362 15.14 5.15 15.74
CA GLU A 362 16.24 5.05 14.78
C GLU A 362 16.02 6.07 13.65
N GLY A 363 16.59 7.27 13.79
CA GLY A 363 16.61 8.27 12.71
C GLY A 363 17.19 7.68 11.41
N PRO A 364 17.16 8.40 10.28
CA PRO A 364 17.54 7.85 8.97
C PRO A 364 18.98 7.32 8.87
N GLY A 365 19.82 7.47 9.91
CA GLY A 365 21.18 6.97 9.96
C GLY A 365 22.07 7.58 8.86
N LYS A 366 23.33 7.15 8.79
CA LYS A 366 24.19 7.38 7.61
C LYS A 366 24.04 6.26 6.59
N ASP A 367 23.03 5.42 6.74
CA ASP A 367 22.89 4.19 5.96
C ASP A 367 22.65 4.56 4.50
N LYS A 368 23.65 4.25 3.66
CA LYS A 368 23.51 4.30 2.22
C LYS A 368 22.51 3.20 1.86
N PRO A 369 21.38 3.52 1.20
CA PRO A 369 20.50 2.45 0.72
C PRO A 369 21.30 1.50 -0.16
N PRO A 370 20.96 0.20 -0.20
CA PRO A 370 21.59 -0.73 -1.12
C PRO A 370 21.48 -0.16 -2.54
N SER A 371 22.59 -0.20 -3.27
CA SER A 371 22.64 0.23 -4.67
C SER A 371 21.57 -0.53 -5.47
N PRO A 372 20.94 0.13 -6.46
CA PRO A 372 19.85 -0.43 -7.25
C PRO A 372 20.18 -1.75 -7.93
#